data_AF-A0A950SXY3-F1
#
_entry.id   AF-A0A950SXY3-F1
#
_cell.length_a   1.000
_cell.length_b   1.000
_cell.length_c   1.000
_cell.angle_alpha   90.00
_cell.angle_beta   90.00
_cell.angle_gamma   90.00
#
_symmetry.space_group_name_H-M   'P 1'
#
loop_
_entity.id
_entity.type
_entity.pdbx_description
1 polymer ?
#
loop_
_entity_poly.entity_id
_entity_poly.type
_entity_poly.pdbx_seq_one_letter_code
_entity_poly.pdbx_strand_id
1 'polypeptide(L)'
;MIDQLDILLRKLITSSVAGFASDDQVRFQPPDDDWRTYVKTLSVGGQPANALNLYLVDLRENRKLRSNEKVRSVQNGDVSETPAPRRLDCHYLISAWSPADVTPAIEPTLDEHAALYLVAATLSQSDPLVATAIYAPGPVPPTFPPDFATAELPIALVPPEGFIKLAEFWGTMGEKHRWKPVVYLIVTIPILPVGRLVGPVVTTSFTEILATDAPGSGEALLQIGGTVFDTQAPPQPVPGAWVELLTMAGVRLQLVNTDATGRFTFIRLAAGPYQLRASRAGLGVFTRNVTLPSPTGEYDLQL
;
A
#
# COMPACT_ATOMS: atom_id res chain seq x y z
N MET A 1 0.78 -8.46 8.09
CA MET A 1 1.73 -7.36 7.90
C MET A 1 2.40 -6.91 9.20
N ILE A 2 1.75 -6.99 10.37
CA ILE A 2 2.42 -6.70 11.65
C ILE A 2 3.63 -7.63 11.86
N ASP A 3 3.46 -8.91 11.53
CA ASP A 3 4.54 -9.91 11.45
C ASP A 3 5.72 -9.46 10.56
N GLN A 4 5.43 -8.86 9.40
CA GLN A 4 6.46 -8.34 8.49
C GLN A 4 7.16 -7.10 9.07
N LEU A 5 6.42 -6.27 9.82
CA LEU A 5 7.02 -5.16 10.58
C LEU A 5 7.96 -5.67 11.67
N ASP A 6 7.57 -6.70 12.43
CA ASP A 6 8.43 -7.31 13.45
C ASP A 6 9.73 -7.86 12.83
N ILE A 7 9.61 -8.59 11.71
CA ILE A 7 10.77 -9.10 10.96
C ILE A 7 11.66 -7.95 10.47
N LEU A 8 11.05 -6.86 9.97
CA LEU A 8 11.78 -5.70 9.49
C LEU A 8 12.53 -4.99 10.62
N LEU A 9 11.88 -4.75 11.76
CA LEU A 9 12.50 -4.14 12.94
C LEU A 9 13.64 -5.00 13.48
N ARG A 10 13.46 -6.32 13.53
CA ARG A 10 14.53 -7.25 13.89
C ARG A 10 15.71 -7.10 12.94
N LYS A 11 15.47 -7.13 11.62
CA LYS A 11 16.51 -7.01 10.60
C LYS A 11 17.26 -5.69 10.70
N LEU A 12 16.56 -4.58 10.92
CA LEU A 12 17.18 -3.28 11.11
C LEU A 12 18.13 -3.30 12.30
N ILE A 13 17.65 -3.79 13.45
CA ILE A 13 18.47 -3.84 14.67
C ILE A 13 19.68 -4.75 14.46
N THR A 14 19.49 -5.95 13.89
CA THR A 14 20.58 -6.92 13.77
C THR A 14 21.63 -6.56 12.73
N SER A 15 21.27 -5.73 11.76
CA SER A 15 22.20 -5.23 10.75
C SER A 15 22.93 -3.96 11.16
N SER A 16 22.32 -3.12 12.02
CA SER A 16 22.78 -1.73 12.22
C SER A 16 23.18 -1.40 13.65
N VAL A 17 22.68 -2.13 14.66
CA VAL A 17 22.99 -1.85 16.07
C VAL A 17 24.16 -2.72 16.53
N ALA A 18 25.27 -2.08 16.88
CA ALA A 18 26.45 -2.75 17.42
C ALA A 18 26.09 -3.56 18.69
N GLY A 19 26.58 -4.81 18.75
CA GLY A 19 26.32 -5.72 19.86
C GLY A 19 25.04 -6.56 19.74
N PHE A 20 24.21 -6.37 18.70
CA PHE A 20 22.96 -7.12 18.49
C PHE A 20 22.95 -7.91 17.18
N ALA A 21 24.00 -8.66 16.87
CA ALA A 21 24.16 -9.31 15.55
C ALA A 21 23.30 -10.57 15.33
N SER A 22 22.62 -11.10 16.37
CA SER A 22 21.81 -12.31 16.28
C SER A 22 20.32 -12.05 16.47
N ASP A 23 19.50 -12.74 15.69
CA ASP A 23 18.03 -12.76 15.81
C ASP A 23 17.56 -13.20 17.20
N ASP A 24 18.36 -14.01 17.89
CA ASP A 24 18.06 -14.48 19.25
C ASP A 24 18.11 -13.34 20.27
N GLN A 25 18.88 -12.28 20.00
CA GLN A 25 18.99 -11.12 20.88
C GLN A 25 17.79 -10.18 20.79
N VAL A 26 16.92 -10.31 19.77
CA VAL A 26 15.84 -9.35 19.50
C VAL A 26 14.50 -10.08 19.42
N ARG A 27 13.69 -9.99 20.48
CA ARG A 27 12.41 -10.70 20.61
C ARG A 27 11.23 -9.77 20.84
N PHE A 28 10.02 -10.30 20.65
CA PHE A 28 8.76 -9.54 20.64
C PHE A 28 7.72 -10.03 21.67
N GLN A 29 8.06 -11.07 22.45
CA GLN A 29 7.21 -11.60 23.52
C GLN A 29 7.04 -10.59 24.67
N PRO A 30 6.08 -10.77 25.58
CA PRO A 30 6.00 -9.97 26.79
C PRO A 30 7.33 -9.97 27.58
N PRO A 31 7.74 -8.83 28.18
CA PRO A 31 8.94 -8.76 29.02
C PRO A 31 8.69 -9.29 30.45
N ASP A 32 8.19 -10.51 30.54
CA ASP A 32 7.80 -11.21 31.78
C ASP A 32 8.94 -12.07 32.38
N ASP A 33 8.61 -12.95 33.33
CA ASP A 33 9.60 -13.80 34.00
C ASP A 33 10.20 -14.89 33.08
N ASP A 34 9.46 -15.32 32.05
CA ASP A 34 9.97 -16.24 31.03
C ASP A 34 11.01 -15.55 30.16
N TRP A 35 10.74 -14.29 29.75
CA TRP A 35 11.73 -13.46 29.06
C TRP A 35 12.98 -13.25 29.92
N ARG A 36 12.84 -12.95 31.22
CA ARG A 36 13.98 -12.78 32.14
C ARG A 36 14.84 -14.04 32.20
N THR A 37 14.20 -15.21 32.27
CA THR A 37 14.88 -16.51 32.28
C THR A 37 15.62 -16.75 30.97
N TYR A 38 14.99 -16.44 29.83
CA TYR A 38 15.62 -16.52 28.52
C TYR A 38 16.87 -15.65 28.40
N VAL A 39 16.82 -14.39 28.86
CA VAL A 39 17.98 -13.50 28.82
C VAL A 39 19.16 -14.10 29.58
N LYS A 40 18.93 -14.75 30.73
CA LYS A 40 20.00 -15.39 31.51
C LYS A 40 20.68 -16.57 30.81
N THR A 41 20.00 -17.21 29.86
CA THR A 41 20.56 -18.35 29.11
C THR A 41 21.06 -17.97 27.72
N LEU A 42 20.81 -16.72 27.29
CA LEU A 42 21.19 -16.23 25.98
C LEU A 42 22.72 -16.15 25.83
N SER A 43 23.24 -16.82 24.80
CA SER A 43 24.64 -16.71 24.41
C SER A 43 24.78 -16.54 22.90
N VAL A 44 25.72 -15.70 22.49
CA VAL A 44 26.08 -15.45 21.09
C VAL A 44 27.58 -15.62 20.97
N GLY A 45 28.04 -16.47 20.05
CA GLY A 45 29.47 -16.80 19.93
C GLY A 45 30.07 -17.45 21.18
N GLY A 46 29.24 -18.14 21.99
CA GLY A 46 29.66 -18.78 23.24
C GLY A 46 29.85 -17.81 24.42
N GLN A 47 29.46 -16.54 24.29
CA GLN A 47 29.51 -15.54 25.35
C GLN A 47 28.10 -15.09 25.75
N PRO A 48 27.85 -14.74 27.03
CA PRO A 48 26.60 -14.10 27.43
C PRO A 48 26.34 -12.85 26.59
N ALA A 49 25.11 -12.66 26.14
CA ALA A 49 24.77 -11.56 25.25
C ALA A 49 23.60 -10.74 25.79
N ASN A 50 23.66 -9.42 25.57
CA ASN A 50 22.55 -8.52 25.85
C ASN A 50 21.38 -8.80 24.90
N ALA A 51 20.18 -8.51 25.36
CA ALA A 51 18.95 -8.72 24.60
C ALA A 51 18.07 -7.46 24.58
N LEU A 52 17.32 -7.31 23.50
CA LEU A 52 16.28 -6.31 23.30
C LEU A 52 14.93 -7.00 23.23
N ASN A 53 13.98 -6.44 23.95
CA ASN A 53 12.58 -6.83 23.89
C ASN A 53 11.79 -5.70 23.25
N LEU A 54 11.18 -5.95 22.10
CA LEU A 54 10.34 -5.04 21.35
C LEU A 54 8.89 -5.49 21.50
N TYR A 55 8.22 -5.06 22.58
CA TYR A 55 6.87 -5.48 22.86
C TYR A 55 5.83 -4.56 22.20
N LEU A 56 4.97 -5.11 21.34
CA LEU A 56 3.83 -4.38 20.76
C LEU A 56 2.73 -4.20 21.83
N VAL A 57 2.65 -3.01 22.42
CA VAL A 57 1.76 -2.73 23.57
C VAL A 57 0.37 -2.28 23.15
N ASP A 58 0.23 -1.63 21.99
CA ASP A 58 -1.04 -1.06 21.54
C ASP A 58 -1.12 -0.93 20.01
N LEU A 59 -2.35 -0.91 19.49
CA LEU A 59 -2.67 -0.78 18.07
C LEU A 59 -3.78 0.26 17.89
N ARG A 60 -3.52 1.32 17.11
CA ARG A 60 -4.49 2.41 16.92
C ARG A 60 -4.67 2.79 15.45
N GLU A 61 -5.90 3.06 15.01
CA GLU A 61 -6.12 3.64 13.68
C GLU A 61 -5.64 5.10 13.69
N ASN A 62 -4.74 5.43 12.77
CA ASN A 62 -4.33 6.81 12.55
C ASN A 62 -5.36 7.53 11.67
N ARG A 63 -6.39 8.08 12.32
CA ARG A 63 -7.49 8.77 11.63
C ARG A 63 -7.06 10.07 10.94
N LYS A 64 -5.91 10.66 11.31
CA LYS A 64 -5.39 11.87 10.66
C LYS A 64 -4.94 11.60 9.22
N LEU A 65 -4.46 10.38 8.97
CA LEU A 65 -4.01 9.92 7.65
C LEU A 65 -5.11 9.17 6.87
N ARG A 66 -6.35 9.23 7.34
CA ARG A 66 -7.47 8.57 6.67
C ARG A 66 -7.91 9.39 5.46
N SER A 67 -7.95 8.72 4.30
CA SER A 67 -8.55 9.27 3.09
C SER A 67 -9.80 8.48 2.71
N ASN A 68 -10.79 9.17 2.15
CA ASN A 68 -11.96 8.56 1.51
C ASN A 68 -11.77 8.41 -0.01
N GLU A 69 -10.57 8.72 -0.50
CA GLU A 69 -10.20 8.52 -1.90
C GLU A 69 -10.35 7.04 -2.30
N LYS A 70 -10.71 6.83 -3.56
CA LYS A 70 -10.81 5.52 -4.15
C LYS A 70 -10.07 5.54 -5.48
N VAL A 71 -9.22 4.55 -5.68
CA VAL A 71 -8.56 4.32 -6.95
C VAL A 71 -9.45 3.36 -7.75
N ARG A 72 -9.84 3.79 -8.95
CA ARG A 72 -10.54 2.95 -9.92
C ARG A 72 -9.52 2.28 -10.83
N SER A 73 -9.64 0.97 -10.98
CA SER A 73 -8.92 0.21 -11.99
C SER A 73 -9.93 -0.41 -12.94
N VAL A 74 -9.62 -0.41 -14.23
CA VAL A 74 -10.42 -1.08 -15.25
C VAL A 74 -9.62 -2.28 -15.75
N GLN A 75 -10.18 -3.48 -15.66
CA GLN A 75 -9.60 -4.70 -16.23
C GLN A 75 -10.71 -5.46 -16.97
N ASN A 76 -10.46 -5.82 -18.22
CA ASN A 76 -11.40 -6.60 -19.05
C ASN A 76 -12.83 -6.01 -19.13
N GLY A 77 -12.95 -4.67 -19.15
CA GLY A 77 -14.25 -3.98 -19.19
C GLY A 77 -14.96 -3.87 -17.84
N ASP A 78 -14.41 -4.47 -16.79
CA ASP A 78 -14.90 -4.41 -15.43
C ASP A 78 -14.16 -3.34 -14.61
N VAL A 79 -14.92 -2.54 -13.87
CA VAL A 79 -14.40 -1.50 -12.97
C VAL A 79 -14.28 -2.08 -11.57
N SER A 80 -13.07 -2.08 -11.02
CA SER A 80 -12.83 -2.30 -9.60
C SER A 80 -12.51 -0.98 -8.90
N GLU A 81 -13.07 -0.78 -7.70
CA GLU A 81 -12.73 0.32 -6.81
C GLU A 81 -11.95 -0.21 -5.61
N THR A 82 -10.78 0.36 -5.38
CA THR A 82 -9.95 0.10 -4.20
C THR A 82 -9.90 1.38 -3.37
N PRO A 83 -10.39 1.38 -2.12
CA PRO A 83 -10.30 2.58 -1.27
C PRO A 83 -8.85 2.86 -0.87
N ALA A 84 -8.58 4.08 -0.43
CA ALA A 84 -7.28 4.40 0.18
C ALA A 84 -7.02 3.50 1.40
N PRO A 85 -5.78 3.02 1.61
CA PRO A 85 -5.44 2.20 2.76
C PRO A 85 -5.73 2.92 4.07
N ARG A 86 -6.26 2.18 5.06
CA ARG A 86 -6.28 2.69 6.44
C ARG A 86 -4.87 2.62 7.00
N ARG A 87 -4.54 3.53 7.92
CA ARG A 87 -3.24 3.57 8.58
C ARG A 87 -3.37 3.06 10.02
N LEU A 88 -2.52 2.12 10.39
CA LEU A 88 -2.44 1.53 11.71
C LEU A 88 -1.15 1.96 12.37
N ASP A 89 -1.24 2.64 13.51
CA ASP A 89 -0.13 2.96 14.37
C ASP A 89 0.13 1.75 15.30
N CYS A 90 1.33 1.18 15.17
CA CYS A 90 1.84 0.09 15.99
C CYS A 90 2.75 0.65 17.07
N HIS A 91 2.32 0.55 18.34
CA HIS A 91 3.01 1.11 19.49
C HIS A 91 3.91 0.05 20.14
N TYR A 92 5.22 0.19 20.02
CA TYR A 92 6.22 -0.69 20.61
C TYR A 92 6.89 -0.06 21.83
N LEU A 93 7.07 -0.84 22.89
CA LEU A 93 7.95 -0.52 24.00
C LEU A 93 9.22 -1.36 23.87
N ILE A 94 10.35 -0.69 23.67
CA ILE A 94 11.65 -1.35 23.52
C ILE A 94 12.41 -1.26 24.83
N SER A 95 12.70 -2.41 25.45
CA SER A 95 13.50 -2.51 26.68
C SER A 95 14.79 -3.29 26.44
N ALA A 96 15.86 -2.91 27.14
CA ALA A 96 17.16 -3.58 27.07
C ALA A 96 17.43 -4.41 28.32
N TRP A 97 18.12 -5.53 28.13
CA TRP A 97 18.33 -6.54 29.16
C TRP A 97 19.75 -7.09 29.10
N SER A 98 20.47 -6.98 30.21
CA SER A 98 21.77 -7.63 30.39
C SER A 98 21.62 -8.97 31.12
N PRO A 99 22.34 -10.03 30.69
CA PRO A 99 22.36 -11.31 31.39
C PRO A 99 23.20 -11.26 32.67
N ALA A 100 24.01 -10.22 32.87
CA ALA A 100 24.91 -10.13 34.01
C ALA A 100 24.16 -9.94 35.33
N ASP A 101 24.73 -10.46 36.42
CA ASP A 101 24.29 -10.17 37.77
C ASP A 101 25.00 -8.93 38.31
N VAL A 102 24.28 -8.13 39.09
CA VAL A 102 24.84 -6.94 39.72
C VAL A 102 25.90 -7.36 40.72
N THR A 103 27.11 -6.85 40.55
CA THR A 103 28.21 -7.00 41.51
C THR A 103 28.88 -5.64 41.69
N PRO A 104 29.71 -5.42 42.73
CA PRO A 104 30.44 -4.16 42.88
C PRO A 104 31.35 -3.79 41.69
N ALA A 105 31.70 -4.75 40.83
CA ALA A 105 32.52 -4.54 39.65
C ALA A 105 31.73 -4.55 38.32
N ILE A 106 30.45 -4.93 38.35
CA ILE A 106 29.62 -5.11 37.15
C ILE A 106 28.28 -4.41 37.35
N GLU A 107 28.04 -3.38 36.54
CA GLU A 107 26.80 -2.59 36.51
C GLU A 107 26.01 -2.87 35.22
N PRO A 108 25.17 -3.92 35.18
CA PRO A 108 24.44 -4.31 33.97
C PRO A 108 23.54 -3.20 33.40
N THR A 109 23.09 -2.28 34.25
CA THR A 109 22.23 -1.15 33.85
C THR A 109 22.94 -0.17 32.91
N LEU A 110 24.27 -0.02 32.99
CA LEU A 110 25.02 0.83 32.06
C LEU A 110 24.98 0.26 30.64
N ASP A 111 25.15 -1.06 30.52
CA ASP A 111 25.05 -1.76 29.23
C ASP A 111 23.65 -1.64 28.63
N GLU A 112 22.61 -1.74 29.48
CA GLU A 112 21.22 -1.58 29.06
C GLU A 112 20.93 -0.15 28.56
N HIS A 113 21.40 0.87 29.26
CA HIS A 113 21.25 2.26 28.83
C HIS A 113 22.01 2.55 27.52
N ALA A 114 23.22 2.01 27.37
CA ALA A 114 23.98 2.12 26.14
C ALA A 114 23.24 1.47 24.96
N ALA A 115 22.67 0.27 25.17
CA ALA A 115 21.85 -0.41 24.16
C ALA A 115 20.62 0.41 23.77
N LEU A 116 19.87 0.96 24.73
CA LEU A 116 18.70 1.80 24.45
C LEU A 116 19.08 3.04 23.62
N TYR A 117 20.22 3.68 23.91
CA TYR A 117 20.71 4.81 23.13
C TYR A 117 21.03 4.41 21.68
N LEU A 118 21.76 3.31 21.47
CA LEU A 118 22.13 2.86 20.13
C LEU A 118 20.90 2.48 19.30
N VAL A 119 19.90 1.86 19.92
CA VAL A 119 18.63 1.54 19.27
C VAL A 119 17.88 2.82 18.89
N ALA A 120 17.73 3.78 19.82
CA ALA A 120 17.08 5.04 19.54
C ALA A 120 17.79 5.81 18.41
N ALA A 121 19.12 5.87 18.43
CA ALA A 121 19.90 6.52 17.39
C ALA A 121 19.71 5.87 16.01
N THR A 122 19.70 4.53 15.96
CA THR A 122 19.51 3.76 14.73
C THR A 122 18.10 3.95 14.16
N LEU A 123 17.07 3.89 15.02
CA LEU A 123 15.69 4.13 14.60
C LEU A 123 15.52 5.56 14.06
N SER A 124 16.07 6.56 14.75
CA SER A 124 16.01 7.96 14.32
C SER A 124 16.65 8.21 12.95
N GLN A 125 17.67 7.45 12.57
CA GLN A 125 18.34 7.56 11.27
C GLN A 125 17.60 6.79 10.16
N SER A 126 16.66 5.93 10.54
CA SER A 126 15.92 5.05 9.63
C SER A 126 14.48 5.52 9.42
N ASP A 127 14.18 6.81 9.61
CA ASP A 127 12.87 7.41 9.36
C ASP A 127 12.78 8.00 7.94
N PRO A 128 11.82 7.59 7.09
CA PRO A 128 10.86 6.49 7.30
C PRO A 128 11.49 5.11 7.12
N LEU A 129 10.91 4.09 7.76
CA LEU A 129 11.34 2.70 7.56
C LEU A 129 10.90 2.24 6.17
N VAL A 130 11.86 1.80 5.36
CA VAL A 130 11.61 1.26 4.01
C VAL A 130 12.31 -0.11 3.91
N ALA A 131 11.55 -1.17 3.61
CA ALA A 131 12.10 -2.51 3.62
C ALA A 131 13.21 -2.71 2.58
N THR A 132 13.03 -2.21 1.35
CA THR A 132 14.08 -2.29 0.32
C THR A 132 15.39 -1.61 0.73
N ALA A 133 15.33 -0.52 1.49
CA ALA A 133 16.53 0.16 1.99
C ALA A 133 17.22 -0.65 3.11
N ILE A 134 16.44 -1.20 4.05
CA ILE A 134 16.95 -1.97 5.19
C ILE A 134 17.58 -3.30 4.76
N TYR A 135 17.05 -3.95 3.71
CA TYR A 135 17.59 -5.20 3.19
C TYR A 135 18.77 -5.01 2.22
N ALA A 136 19.05 -3.77 1.78
CA ALA A 136 20.11 -3.51 0.81
C ALA A 136 21.50 -3.94 1.31
N PRO A 137 22.39 -4.43 0.42
CA PRO A 137 22.19 -4.64 -1.02
C PRO A 137 21.47 -5.96 -1.37
N GLY A 138 21.03 -6.73 -0.37
CA GLY A 138 20.31 -7.99 -0.56
C GLY A 138 18.85 -7.80 -0.98
N PRO A 139 18.19 -8.86 -1.48
CA PRO A 139 16.78 -8.80 -1.81
C PRO A 139 15.91 -8.81 -0.55
N VAL A 140 14.76 -8.12 -0.63
CA VAL A 140 13.70 -8.27 0.37
C VAL A 140 13.13 -9.69 0.29
N PRO A 141 12.86 -10.36 1.43
CA PRO A 141 12.31 -11.72 1.41
C PRO A 141 10.99 -11.80 0.64
N PRO A 142 10.72 -12.90 -0.08
CA PRO A 142 9.49 -13.05 -0.89
C PRO A 142 8.21 -13.12 -0.04
N THR A 143 8.33 -13.26 1.29
CA THR A 143 7.20 -13.19 2.22
C THR A 143 6.63 -11.78 2.36
N PHE A 144 7.40 -10.75 2.00
CA PHE A 144 6.93 -9.36 2.07
C PHE A 144 6.00 -9.07 0.88
N PRO A 145 4.78 -8.56 1.12
CA PRO A 145 3.94 -8.06 0.05
C PRO A 145 4.67 -6.95 -0.74
N PRO A 146 4.57 -6.91 -2.09
CA PRO A 146 5.27 -5.91 -2.91
C PRO A 146 4.97 -4.46 -2.49
N ASP A 147 3.70 -4.18 -2.20
CA ASP A 147 3.25 -2.85 -1.75
C ASP A 147 3.84 -2.47 -0.38
N PHE A 148 4.09 -3.45 0.49
CA PHE A 148 4.70 -3.22 1.79
C PHE A 148 6.22 -3.08 1.68
N ALA A 149 6.86 -3.81 0.75
CA ALA A 149 8.31 -3.78 0.58
C ALA A 149 8.83 -2.39 0.16
N THR A 150 8.03 -1.65 -0.60
CA THR A 150 8.36 -0.31 -1.11
C THR A 150 7.66 0.82 -0.36
N ALA A 151 6.80 0.51 0.61
CA ALA A 151 6.12 1.52 1.41
C ALA A 151 7.10 2.26 2.30
N GLU A 152 6.93 3.59 2.38
CA GLU A 152 7.49 4.41 3.44
C GLU A 152 6.62 4.23 4.70
N LEU A 153 7.23 3.74 5.78
CA LEU A 153 6.57 3.54 7.07
C LEU A 153 7.11 4.59 8.06
N PRO A 154 6.40 5.72 8.26
CA PRO A 154 6.84 6.77 9.16
C PRO A 154 6.96 6.25 10.58
N ILE A 155 7.94 6.79 11.32
CA ILE A 155 8.10 6.51 12.75
C ILE A 155 7.89 7.76 13.60
N ALA A 156 7.33 7.58 14.80
CA ALA A 156 7.43 8.55 15.87
C ALA A 156 8.20 7.92 17.03
N LEU A 157 9.37 8.48 17.32
CA LEU A 157 10.33 7.96 18.29
C LEU A 157 10.34 8.83 19.55
N VAL A 158 10.18 8.20 20.72
CA VAL A 158 10.16 8.83 22.05
C VAL A 158 9.28 10.09 22.06
N PRO A 159 7.95 9.96 21.82
CA PRO A 159 7.05 11.09 21.83
C PRO A 159 7.05 11.79 23.20
N PRO A 160 6.88 13.12 23.25
CA PRO A 160 7.01 13.91 24.49
C PRO A 160 5.97 13.55 25.55
N GLU A 161 4.80 13.05 25.14
CA GLU A 161 3.76 12.56 26.05
C GLU A 161 4.17 11.27 26.76
N GLY A 162 5.15 10.54 26.22
CA GLY A 162 5.58 9.23 26.69
C GLY A 162 4.46 8.19 26.65
N PHE A 163 4.67 7.09 27.35
CA PHE A 163 3.64 6.07 27.57
C PHE A 163 3.06 6.22 28.98
N ILE A 164 1.91 6.88 29.09
CA ILE A 164 1.29 7.28 30.36
C ILE A 164 1.10 6.10 31.34
N LYS A 165 0.85 4.89 30.82
CA LYS A 165 0.58 3.69 31.62
C LYS A 165 1.81 2.83 31.90
N LEU A 166 3.02 3.39 31.80
CA LEU A 166 4.26 2.60 31.92
C LEU A 166 4.39 1.88 33.27
N ALA A 167 3.98 2.53 34.37
CA ALA A 167 4.01 1.91 35.70
C ALA A 167 3.02 0.75 35.83
N GLU A 168 1.79 0.92 35.35
CA GLU A 168 0.76 -0.15 35.32
C GLU A 168 1.21 -1.33 34.46
N PHE A 169 1.79 -1.04 33.29
CA PHE A 169 2.39 -2.04 32.41
C PHE A 169 3.42 -2.89 33.15
N TRP A 170 4.42 -2.28 33.79
CA TRP A 170 5.42 -3.02 34.56
C TRP A 170 4.86 -3.75 35.78
N GLY A 171 3.77 -3.24 36.36
CA GLY A 171 3.01 -3.95 37.40
C GLY A 171 2.44 -5.29 36.95
N THR A 172 2.19 -5.45 35.64
CA THR A 172 1.68 -6.71 35.06
C THR A 172 2.78 -7.65 34.55
N MET A 173 4.04 -7.18 34.45
CA MET A 173 5.14 -7.91 33.79
C MET A 173 6.04 -8.67 34.78
N GLY A 174 5.45 -9.69 35.41
CA GLY A 174 6.13 -10.64 36.29
C GLY A 174 6.14 -10.27 37.78
N GLU A 175 6.56 -11.21 38.61
CA GLU A 175 6.52 -11.12 40.08
C GLU A 175 7.59 -10.17 40.64
N LYS A 176 8.71 -10.03 39.91
CA LYS A 176 9.79 -9.12 40.27
C LYS A 176 9.59 -7.81 39.50
N HIS A 177 8.72 -6.94 40.00
CA HIS A 177 8.33 -5.62 39.47
C HIS A 177 9.50 -4.61 39.32
N ARG A 178 10.55 -4.99 38.59
CA ARG A 178 11.68 -4.14 38.26
C ARG A 178 11.32 -3.34 37.03
N TRP A 179 10.86 -2.10 37.27
CA TRP A 179 10.66 -1.09 36.24
C TRP A 179 11.98 -0.85 35.49
N LYS A 180 11.95 -0.97 34.16
CA LYS A 180 13.04 -0.56 33.26
C LYS A 180 12.64 0.63 32.38
N PRO A 181 13.59 1.50 31.99
CA PRO A 181 13.36 2.48 30.96
C PRO A 181 13.07 1.80 29.62
N VAL A 182 12.30 2.47 28.76
CA VAL A 182 11.91 1.98 27.44
C VAL A 182 12.07 3.06 26.39
N VAL A 183 12.48 2.66 25.18
CA VAL A 183 12.32 3.49 23.98
C VAL A 183 10.93 3.24 23.44
N TYR A 184 10.08 4.28 23.44
CA TYR A 184 8.74 4.21 22.90
C TYR A 184 8.78 4.51 21.40
N LEU A 185 8.42 3.52 20.58
CA LEU A 185 8.39 3.61 19.13
C LEU A 185 6.96 3.46 18.63
N ILE A 186 6.54 4.34 17.73
CA ILE A 186 5.28 4.20 16.99
C ILE A 186 5.64 4.06 15.52
N VAL A 187 5.17 3.00 14.87
CA VAL A 187 5.34 2.81 13.42
C VAL A 187 3.98 2.80 12.76
N THR A 188 3.79 3.63 11.73
CA THR A 188 2.53 3.68 10.99
C THR A 188 2.60 2.77 9.75
N ILE A 189 1.74 1.74 9.69
CA ILE A 189 1.67 0.80 8.56
C ILE A 189 0.36 0.92 7.77
N PRO A 190 0.37 0.68 6.44
CA PRO A 190 -0.85 0.46 5.66
C PRO A 190 -1.60 -0.78 6.12
N ILE A 191 -2.93 -0.71 6.15
CA ILE A 191 -3.82 -1.85 6.01
C ILE A 191 -4.29 -1.85 4.55
N LEU A 192 -3.69 -2.73 3.74
CA LEU A 192 -3.95 -2.82 2.31
C LEU A 192 -5.40 -3.28 2.08
N PRO A 193 -6.23 -2.47 1.40
CA PRO A 193 -7.61 -2.84 1.13
C PRO A 193 -7.71 -3.73 -0.09
N VAL A 194 -8.71 -4.60 -0.09
CA VAL A 194 -9.05 -5.42 -1.26
C VAL A 194 -10.00 -4.63 -2.16
N GLY A 195 -9.63 -4.49 -3.44
CA GLY A 195 -10.48 -3.90 -4.45
C GLY A 195 -11.78 -4.68 -4.64
N ARG A 196 -12.89 -3.98 -4.83
CA ARG A 196 -14.19 -4.59 -5.08
C ARG A 196 -14.64 -4.30 -6.50
N LEU A 197 -15.16 -5.33 -7.17
CA LEU A 197 -15.84 -5.15 -8.45
C LEU A 197 -17.08 -4.27 -8.24
N VAL A 198 -17.16 -3.17 -8.98
CA VAL A 198 -18.27 -2.21 -8.93
C VAL A 198 -19.24 -2.44 -10.09
N GLY A 199 -18.77 -3.05 -11.17
CA GLY A 199 -19.56 -3.43 -12.34
C GLY A 199 -18.86 -3.09 -13.65
N PRO A 200 -19.53 -3.32 -14.79
CA PRO A 200 -18.96 -3.04 -16.10
C PRO A 200 -18.83 -1.53 -16.33
N VAL A 201 -17.88 -1.15 -17.19
CA VAL A 201 -17.74 0.22 -17.69
C VAL A 201 -18.98 0.64 -18.45
N VAL A 202 -19.45 1.86 -18.24
CA VAL A 202 -20.50 2.47 -19.06
C VAL A 202 -19.94 2.84 -20.42
N THR A 203 -20.47 2.21 -21.47
CA THR A 203 -20.06 2.40 -22.87
C THR A 203 -21.00 3.31 -23.65
N THR A 204 -22.28 3.36 -23.27
CA THR A 204 -23.32 4.20 -23.91
C THR A 204 -24.09 4.99 -22.86
N SER A 205 -24.28 6.29 -23.08
CA SER A 205 -25.31 7.08 -22.40
C SER A 205 -26.22 7.73 -23.45
N PHE A 206 -27.52 7.84 -23.12
CA PHE A 206 -28.50 8.52 -23.96
C PHE A 206 -29.22 9.57 -23.11
N THR A 207 -29.47 10.73 -23.69
CA THR A 207 -30.25 11.81 -23.10
C THR A 207 -31.39 12.14 -24.04
N GLU A 208 -32.62 12.00 -23.59
CA GLU A 208 -33.82 12.37 -24.34
C GLU A 208 -34.36 13.69 -23.81
N ILE A 209 -34.55 14.67 -24.69
CA ILE A 209 -35.15 15.95 -24.37
C ILE A 209 -36.53 16.00 -25.04
N LEU A 210 -37.60 16.00 -24.24
CA LEU A 210 -38.99 16.00 -24.71
C LEU A 210 -39.68 17.33 -24.33
N ALA A 211 -40.45 17.91 -25.24
CA ALA A 211 -41.35 19.01 -24.90
C ALA A 211 -42.64 18.46 -24.29
N THR A 212 -43.08 19.03 -23.17
CA THR A 212 -44.22 18.57 -22.35
C THR A 212 -45.50 18.35 -23.17
N ASP A 213 -45.76 19.18 -24.19
CA ASP A 213 -46.98 19.15 -25.01
C ASP A 213 -46.74 18.65 -26.45
N ALA A 214 -45.52 18.17 -26.75
CA ALA A 214 -45.15 17.67 -28.07
C ALA A 214 -44.14 16.51 -27.97
N PRO A 215 -44.56 15.32 -27.50
CA PRO A 215 -43.67 14.17 -27.30
C PRO A 215 -42.99 13.67 -28.60
N GLY A 216 -43.51 14.02 -29.77
CA GLY A 216 -42.90 13.72 -31.08
C GLY A 216 -41.71 14.62 -31.46
N SER A 217 -41.38 15.63 -30.65
CA SER A 217 -40.23 16.53 -30.87
C SER A 217 -38.95 16.09 -30.16
N GLY A 218 -38.94 14.86 -29.63
CA GLY A 218 -37.84 14.34 -28.82
C GLY A 218 -36.50 14.31 -29.56
N GLU A 219 -35.50 15.03 -29.05
CA GLU A 219 -34.11 14.90 -29.49
C GLU A 219 -33.41 13.90 -28.56
N ALA A 220 -32.97 12.76 -29.11
CA ALA A 220 -32.17 11.77 -28.40
C ALA A 220 -30.69 11.97 -28.75
N LEU A 221 -29.91 12.42 -27.77
CA LEU A 221 -28.47 12.60 -27.89
C LEU A 221 -27.76 11.41 -27.26
N LEU A 222 -27.06 10.63 -28.08
CA LEU A 222 -26.22 9.54 -27.64
C LEU A 222 -24.77 9.99 -27.47
N GLN A 223 -24.14 9.42 -26.45
CA GLN A 223 -22.70 9.46 -26.25
C GLN A 223 -22.21 8.02 -26.15
N ILE A 224 -21.11 7.74 -26.86
CA ILE A 224 -20.42 6.46 -26.81
C ILE A 224 -18.97 6.65 -26.40
N GLY A 225 -18.42 5.64 -25.74
CA GLY A 225 -17.00 5.58 -25.44
C GLY A 225 -16.48 4.15 -25.53
N GLY A 226 -15.23 4.02 -25.93
CA GLY A 226 -14.51 2.76 -26.04
C GLY A 226 -13.02 2.98 -25.81
N THR A 227 -12.27 1.89 -25.86
CA THR A 227 -10.81 1.85 -25.71
C THR A 227 -10.19 1.25 -26.96
N VAL A 228 -9.06 1.81 -27.39
CA VAL A 228 -8.25 1.23 -28.46
C VAL A 228 -7.14 0.41 -27.82
N PHE A 229 -7.05 -0.87 -28.17
CA PHE A 229 -6.02 -1.80 -27.73
C PHE A 229 -5.08 -2.17 -28.88
N ASP A 230 -3.87 -2.63 -28.57
CA ASP A 230 -3.01 -3.29 -29.53
C ASP A 230 -3.33 -4.80 -29.65
N THR A 231 -2.60 -5.48 -30.53
CA THR A 231 -2.68 -6.94 -30.75
C THR A 231 -1.74 -7.77 -29.89
N GLN A 232 -1.06 -7.18 -28.89
CA GLN A 232 -0.15 -7.91 -28.01
C GLN A 232 -0.91 -8.81 -27.03
N ALA A 233 -0.19 -9.75 -26.39
CA ALA A 233 -0.72 -10.61 -25.34
C ALA A 233 0.06 -10.38 -24.03
N PRO A 234 -0.52 -9.73 -23.00
CA PRO A 234 -1.88 -9.18 -22.95
C PRO A 234 -2.05 -7.87 -23.74
N PRO A 235 -3.25 -7.58 -24.30
CA PRO A 235 -3.50 -6.36 -25.06
C PRO A 235 -3.23 -5.11 -24.23
N GLN A 236 -2.49 -4.15 -24.79
CA GLN A 236 -2.18 -2.88 -24.14
C GLN A 236 -3.02 -1.74 -24.73
N PRO A 237 -3.50 -0.80 -23.91
CA PRO A 237 -4.19 0.38 -24.41
C PRO A 237 -3.24 1.24 -25.25
N VAL A 238 -3.75 1.78 -26.36
CA VAL A 238 -2.98 2.59 -27.31
C VAL A 238 -3.28 4.08 -27.11
N PRO A 239 -2.39 4.85 -26.44
CA PRO A 239 -2.58 6.29 -26.28
C PRO A 239 -2.31 7.07 -27.59
N GLY A 240 -3.10 8.13 -27.80
CA GLY A 240 -3.01 9.02 -28.98
C GLY A 240 -3.35 8.36 -30.33
N ALA A 241 -4.08 7.26 -30.35
CA ALA A 241 -4.67 6.73 -31.59
C ALA A 241 -5.76 7.68 -32.09
N TRP A 242 -5.80 7.90 -33.40
CA TRP A 242 -6.87 8.65 -34.04
C TRP A 242 -8.08 7.75 -34.22
N VAL A 243 -9.24 8.17 -33.71
CA VAL A 243 -10.50 7.46 -33.88
C VAL A 243 -11.47 8.35 -34.64
N GLU A 244 -11.96 7.86 -35.78
CA GLU A 244 -12.92 8.52 -36.65
C GLU A 244 -14.29 7.87 -36.51
N LEU A 245 -15.32 8.71 -36.37
CA LEU A 245 -16.71 8.32 -36.53
C LEU A 245 -17.17 8.69 -37.94
N LEU A 246 -17.59 7.69 -38.70
CA LEU A 246 -17.98 7.80 -40.10
C LEU A 246 -19.45 7.38 -40.27
N THR A 247 -20.15 7.96 -41.25
CA THR A 247 -21.41 7.41 -41.74
C THR A 247 -21.17 6.09 -42.47
N MET A 248 -22.23 5.30 -42.72
CA MET A 248 -22.14 4.11 -43.58
C MET A 248 -21.65 4.42 -45.02
N ALA A 249 -21.74 5.68 -45.47
CA ALA A 249 -21.20 6.13 -46.75
C ALA A 249 -19.71 6.54 -46.68
N GLY A 250 -19.04 6.36 -45.53
CA GLY A 250 -17.63 6.71 -45.33
C GLY A 250 -17.37 8.20 -45.09
N VAL A 251 -18.42 9.01 -44.88
CA VAL A 251 -18.27 10.45 -44.59
C VAL A 251 -17.94 10.62 -43.11
N ARG A 252 -16.84 11.33 -42.81
CA ARG A 252 -16.43 11.59 -41.43
C ARG A 252 -17.30 12.62 -40.76
N LEU A 253 -17.84 12.25 -39.60
CA LEU A 253 -18.65 13.10 -38.73
C LEU A 253 -17.80 13.71 -37.61
N GLN A 254 -16.99 12.89 -36.94
CA GLN A 254 -16.14 13.31 -35.82
C GLN A 254 -14.79 12.61 -35.87
N LEU A 255 -13.77 13.22 -35.27
CA LEU A 255 -12.41 12.71 -35.13
C LEU A 255 -11.90 13.07 -33.73
N VAL A 256 -11.36 12.10 -33.00
CA VAL A 256 -10.80 12.28 -31.67
C VAL A 256 -9.47 11.54 -31.54
N ASN A 257 -8.66 11.92 -30.55
CA ASN A 257 -7.49 11.15 -30.13
C ASN A 257 -7.81 10.40 -28.84
N THR A 258 -7.26 9.20 -28.70
CA THR A 258 -7.31 8.48 -27.43
C THR A 258 -6.43 9.15 -26.37
N ASP A 259 -6.87 9.08 -25.12
CA ASP A 259 -6.12 9.61 -23.97
C ASP A 259 -4.96 8.69 -23.54
N ALA A 260 -4.32 9.02 -22.40
CA ALA A 260 -3.22 8.22 -21.85
C ALA A 260 -3.61 6.76 -21.52
N THR A 261 -4.91 6.48 -21.37
CA THR A 261 -5.44 5.13 -21.13
C THR A 261 -6.02 4.48 -22.39
N GLY A 262 -5.81 5.07 -23.57
CA GLY A 262 -6.32 4.53 -24.83
C GLY A 262 -7.83 4.77 -25.05
N ARG A 263 -8.48 5.57 -24.20
CA ARG A 263 -9.93 5.78 -24.25
C ARG A 263 -10.31 6.91 -25.20
N PHE A 264 -11.43 6.76 -25.91
CA PHE A 264 -12.04 7.79 -26.74
C PHE A 264 -13.52 7.99 -26.39
N THR A 265 -14.10 9.13 -26.78
CA THR A 265 -15.53 9.43 -26.60
C THR A 265 -16.06 10.22 -27.81
N PHE A 266 -17.25 9.87 -28.27
CA PHE A 266 -18.04 10.68 -29.21
C PHE A 266 -19.36 11.09 -28.56
N ILE A 267 -19.80 12.32 -28.81
CA ILE A 267 -20.99 12.90 -28.19
C ILE A 267 -21.96 13.43 -29.25
N ARG A 268 -23.21 13.67 -28.84
CA ARG A 268 -24.27 14.26 -29.68
C ARG A 268 -24.54 13.44 -30.95
N LEU A 269 -24.64 12.12 -30.78
CA LEU A 269 -24.91 11.19 -31.87
C LEU A 269 -26.40 10.89 -31.94
N ALA A 270 -26.94 10.79 -33.15
CA ALA A 270 -28.28 10.25 -33.38
C ALA A 270 -28.23 8.72 -33.40
N ALA A 271 -29.34 8.06 -33.08
CA ALA A 271 -29.46 6.61 -33.22
C ALA A 271 -29.31 6.20 -34.69
N GLY A 272 -28.62 5.10 -34.95
CA GLY A 272 -28.39 4.61 -36.32
C GLY A 272 -27.04 3.91 -36.52
N PRO A 273 -26.77 3.46 -37.76
CA PRO A 273 -25.54 2.75 -38.11
C PRO A 273 -24.38 3.71 -38.38
N TYR A 274 -23.22 3.43 -37.78
CA TYR A 274 -21.97 4.16 -37.96
C TYR A 274 -20.77 3.23 -38.13
N GLN A 275 -19.68 3.78 -38.64
CA GLN A 275 -18.41 3.08 -38.76
C GLN A 275 -17.38 3.79 -37.89
N LEU A 276 -16.75 3.04 -36.99
CA LEU A 276 -15.62 3.48 -36.18
C LEU A 276 -14.33 3.06 -36.87
N ARG A 277 -13.41 3.99 -37.08
CA ARG A 277 -12.10 3.70 -37.65
C ARG A 277 -10.99 4.21 -36.73
N ALA A 278 -10.21 3.30 -36.17
CA ALA A 278 -9.01 3.63 -35.39
C ALA A 278 -7.77 3.59 -36.29
N SER A 279 -6.80 4.46 -36.02
CA SER A 279 -5.49 4.43 -36.66
C SER A 279 -4.39 4.98 -35.76
N ARG A 280 -3.19 4.40 -35.87
CA ARG A 280 -1.98 4.89 -35.19
C ARG A 280 -0.77 4.58 -36.06
N ALA A 281 0.11 5.57 -36.22
CA ALA A 281 1.36 5.37 -36.95
C ALA A 281 2.15 4.20 -36.32
N GLY A 282 2.57 3.25 -37.14
CA GLY A 282 3.28 2.03 -36.70
C GLY A 282 2.39 0.85 -36.29
N LEU A 283 1.09 1.05 -36.02
CA LEU A 283 0.14 -0.03 -35.70
C LEU A 283 -0.90 -0.26 -36.81
N GLY A 284 -1.11 0.71 -37.70
CA GLY A 284 -2.00 0.56 -38.85
C GLY A 284 -3.38 1.14 -38.62
N VAL A 285 -4.39 0.56 -39.27
CA VAL A 285 -5.77 1.04 -39.30
C VAL A 285 -6.73 -0.12 -39.10
N PHE A 286 -7.71 0.05 -38.22
CA PHE A 286 -8.79 -0.91 -37.99
C PHE A 286 -10.15 -0.23 -38.13
N THR A 287 -11.12 -0.93 -38.68
CA THR A 287 -12.47 -0.38 -38.94
C THR A 287 -13.54 -1.35 -38.51
N ARG A 288 -14.55 -0.85 -37.79
CA ARG A 288 -15.67 -1.62 -37.24
C ARG A 288 -16.99 -0.91 -37.50
N ASN A 289 -17.99 -1.65 -37.96
CA ASN A 289 -19.36 -1.13 -38.05
C ASN A 289 -20.07 -1.35 -36.72
N VAL A 290 -20.83 -0.34 -36.27
CA VAL A 290 -21.57 -0.33 -35.02
C VAL A 290 -22.96 0.27 -35.24
N THR A 291 -23.94 -0.18 -34.47
CA THR A 291 -25.29 0.42 -34.45
C THR A 291 -25.49 1.08 -33.10
N LEU A 292 -25.94 2.34 -33.10
CA LEU A 292 -26.14 3.12 -31.88
C LEU A 292 -27.64 3.27 -31.56
N PRO A 293 -28.06 3.05 -30.30
CA PRO A 293 -27.27 2.45 -29.22
C PRO A 293 -27.04 0.95 -29.48
N SER A 294 -25.88 0.42 -29.09
CA SER A 294 -25.66 -1.02 -29.12
C SER A 294 -26.14 -1.68 -27.82
N PRO A 295 -26.85 -2.82 -27.86
CA PRO A 295 -27.19 -3.60 -26.67
C PRO A 295 -25.97 -4.12 -25.90
N THR A 296 -24.85 -4.35 -26.58
CA THR A 296 -23.63 -4.92 -25.98
C THR A 296 -22.52 -3.88 -25.76
N GLY A 297 -22.67 -2.66 -26.28
CA GLY A 297 -21.72 -1.57 -26.03
C GLY A 297 -20.30 -1.81 -26.58
N GLU A 298 -20.20 -2.64 -27.61
CA GLU A 298 -18.97 -3.16 -28.21
C GLU A 298 -18.25 -2.11 -29.08
N TYR A 299 -17.80 -1.02 -28.45
CA TYR A 299 -17.11 0.08 -29.15
C TYR A 299 -15.59 -0.01 -29.08
N ASP A 300 -15.03 -0.96 -28.32
CA ASP A 300 -13.59 -1.17 -28.28
C ASP A 300 -13.05 -1.60 -29.65
N LEU A 301 -11.84 -1.13 -29.96
CA LEU A 301 -11.16 -1.30 -31.25
C LEU A 301 -9.76 -1.89 -30.99
N GLN A 302 -9.24 -2.63 -31.98
CA GLN A 302 -7.93 -3.26 -31.87
C GLN A 302 -7.05 -2.89 -33.07
N LEU A 303 -5.83 -2.43 -32.83
CA LEU A 303 -4.83 -2.05 -33.84
C LEU A 303 -3.70 -3.08 -33.93
#